data_AF-A0A2G3Q1F9-F1
#
_entry.id   AF-A0A2G3Q1F9-F1
#
_cell.length_a   1.000
_cell.length_b   1.000
_cell.length_c   1.000
_cell.angle_alpha   90.00
_cell.angle_beta   90.00
_cell.angle_gamma   90.00
#
_symmetry.space_group_name_H-M   'P 1'
#
loop_
_entity.id
_entity.type
_entity.pdbx_description
1 polymer ?
#
loop_
_entity_poly.entity_id
_entity_poly.type
_entity_poly.pdbx_seq_one_letter_code
_entity_poly.pdbx_strand_id
1 'polypeptide(L)' 'MLRHLLYKLIFGKEGGVMMAMLFATKIILGKATFAQVPRLLKDQVKELLEDAGMGELAVQE' A
#
# COMPACT_ATOMS: atom_id res chain seq x y z
N MET A 1 19.40 -16.67 -0.37
CA MET A 1 18.33 -17.00 -1.32
C MET A 1 16.93 -17.06 -0.68
N LEU A 2 16.77 -17.69 0.49
CA LEU A 2 15.47 -17.87 1.15
C LEU A 2 14.71 -16.56 1.46
N ARG A 3 15.41 -15.51 1.91
CA ARG A 3 14.82 -14.17 2.16
C ARG A 3 14.15 -13.56 0.92
N HIS A 4 14.68 -13.83 -0.27
CA HIS A 4 14.17 -13.28 -1.53
C HIS A 4 12.95 -14.08 -2.04
N LEU A 5 12.92 -15.39 -1.78
CA LEU A 5 11.76 -16.26 -2.04
C LEU A 5 10.57 -15.91 -1.14
N LEU A 6 10.80 -15.71 0.16
CA LEU A 6 9.77 -15.27 1.10
C LEU A 6 9.21 -13.89 0.72
N TYR A 7 10.08 -12.98 0.26
CA TYR A 7 9.65 -11.67 -0.23
C TYR A 7 8.76 -11.79 -1.48
N LYS A 8 9.10 -12.66 -2.43
CA LYS A 8 8.26 -12.91 -3.62
C LYS A 8 6.95 -13.63 -3.31
N LEU A 9 6.90 -14.42 -2.23
CA LEU A 9 5.68 -15.12 -1.83
C LEU A 9 4.68 -14.15 -1.16
N ILE A 10 5.17 -13.27 -0.28
CA ILE A 10 4.34 -12.30 0.45
C ILE A 10 4.03 -11.06 -0.42
N PHE A 11 4.99 -10.59 -1.22
CA PHE A 11 4.84 -9.49 -2.17
C PHE A 11 4.69 -9.98 -3.62
N GLY A 12 4.22 -11.21 -3.81
CA GLY A 12 3.79 -11.69 -5.12
C GLY A 12 2.61 -10.88 -5.64
N LYS A 13 2.20 -11.12 -6.89
CA LYS A 13 1.21 -10.28 -7.59
C LYS A 13 -0.10 -10.09 -6.80
N GLU A 14 -0.56 -11.10 -6.10
CA GLU A 14 -1.79 -11.03 -5.28
C GLU A 14 -1.53 -10.48 -3.86
N GLY A 15 -0.41 -10.84 -3.24
CA GLY A 15 -0.06 -10.38 -1.90
C GLY A 15 0.21 -8.87 -1.84
N GLY A 16 0.87 -8.32 -2.87
CA GLY A 16 1.07 -6.87 -2.98
C GLY A 16 -0.25 -6.10 -3.06
N VAL A 17 -1.20 -6.58 -3.87
CA VAL A 17 -2.53 -5.97 -4.02
C VAL A 17 -3.32 -6.02 -2.71
N MET A 18 -3.30 -7.15 -1.99
CA MET A 18 -3.95 -7.26 -0.69
C MET A 18 -3.32 -6.31 0.34
N MET A 19 -2.00 -6.19 0.37
CA MET A 19 -1.31 -5.25 1.27
C MET A 19 -1.61 -3.79 0.91
N ALA A 20 -1.69 -3.44 -0.38
CA ALA A 20 -2.07 -2.11 -0.82
C ALA A 20 -3.49 -1.74 -0.36
N MET A 21 -4.47 -2.63 -0.54
CA MET A 21 -5.83 -2.43 -0.03
C MET A 21 -5.89 -2.24 1.49
N LEU A 22 -5.10 -3.02 2.25
CA LEU A 22 -5.01 -2.86 3.70
C LEU A 22 -4.42 -1.51 4.09
N PHE A 23 -3.37 -1.04 3.40
CA PHE A 23 -2.79 0.27 3.67
C PHE A 23 -3.73 1.42 3.29
N ALA A 24 -4.38 1.37 2.13
CA ALA A 24 -5.38 2.35 1.73
C ALA A 24 -6.48 2.47 2.79
N THR A 25 -7.05 1.34 3.23
CA THR A 25 -8.05 1.30 4.30
C THR A 25 -7.52 1.87 5.62
N LYS A 26 -6.27 1.56 6.00
CA LYS A 26 -5.67 2.12 7.23
C LYS A 26 -5.49 3.63 7.15
N ILE A 27 -5.14 4.18 5.98
CA ILE A 27 -5.02 5.62 5.75
C ILE A 27 -6.38 6.30 5.82
N ILE A 28 -7.40 5.73 5.16
CA ILE A 28 -8.79 6.20 5.22
C ILE A 28 -9.31 6.26 6.67
N LEU A 29 -8.93 5.27 7.49
CA LEU A 29 -9.29 5.20 8.91
C LEU A 29 -8.40 6.08 9.82
N GLY A 30 -7.42 6.83 9.27
CA GLY A 30 -6.49 7.66 10.04
C GLY A 30 -5.51 6.87 10.92
N LYS A 31 -5.33 5.57 10.65
CA LYS A 31 -4.46 4.65 11.43
C LYS A 31 -3.06 4.51 10.84
N ALA A 32 -2.82 5.06 9.65
CA ALA A 32 -1.53 5.11 9.00
C ALA A 32 -1.46 6.36 8.13
N THR A 33 -0.24 6.81 7.83
CA THR A 33 -0.01 7.89 6.86
C THR A 33 0.58 7.32 5.57
N PHE A 34 0.44 8.04 4.46
CA PHE A 34 1.00 7.61 3.17
C PHE A 34 2.54 7.50 3.20
N ALA A 35 3.23 8.23 4.09
CA ALA A 35 4.66 8.09 4.34
C ALA A 35 5.06 6.70 4.88
N GLN A 36 4.16 6.03 5.60
CA GLN A 36 4.38 4.69 6.17
C GLN A 36 4.17 3.56 5.16
N VAL A 37 3.64 3.86 3.97
CA VAL A 37 3.42 2.88 2.91
C VAL A 37 4.78 2.46 2.32
N PRO A 38 5.07 1.15 2.24
CA PRO A 38 6.26 0.66 1.58
C PRO A 38 6.38 1.19 0.15
N ARG A 39 7.58 1.60 -0.25
CA ARG A 39 7.84 2.23 -1.57
C ARG A 39 7.23 1.46 -2.75
N LEU A 40 7.27 0.12 -2.69
CA LEU A 40 6.74 -0.78 -3.73
C LEU A 40 5.21 -0.75 -3.87
N LEU A 41 4.49 -0.30 -2.84
CA LEU A 41 3.03 -0.27 -2.80
C LEU A 41 2.47 1.16 -2.91
N LYS A 42 3.32 2.20 -2.88
CA LYS A 42 2.86 3.60 -2.87
C LYS A 42 1.97 3.94 -4.05
N ASP A 43 2.36 3.52 -5.26
CA ASP A 43 1.57 3.81 -6.46
C ASP A 43 0.20 3.12 -6.42
N GLN A 44 0.16 1.85 -6.01
CA GLN A 44 -1.09 1.09 -5.85
C GLN A 44 -1.99 1.66 -4.76
N VAL A 45 -1.41 2.06 -3.61
CA VAL A 45 -2.18 2.67 -2.52
C VAL A 45 -2.72 4.03 -2.93
N LYS A 46 -1.96 4.81 -3.70
CA LYS A 46 -2.40 6.10 -4.23
C LYS A 46 -3.59 5.93 -5.18
N GLU A 47 -3.50 5.00 -6.13
CA GLU A 47 -4.59 4.68 -7.06
C GLU A 47 -5.86 4.26 -6.29
N LEU A 48 -5.73 3.38 -5.29
CA LEU A 48 -6.85 2.97 -4.44
C LEU A 48 -7.48 4.13 -3.64
N LEU A 49 -6.68 5.10 -3.20
CA LEU A 49 -7.17 6.30 -2.53
C LEU A 49 -7.89 7.24 -3.50
N GLU A 50 -7.37 7.39 -4.72
CA GLU A 50 -8.01 8.16 -5.79
C GLU A 50 -9.36 7.54 -6.20
N ASP A 51 -9.42 6.22 -6.36
CA ASP A 51 -10.65 5.47 -6.63
C ASP A 51 -11.68 5.61 -5.50
N ALA A 52 -11.21 5.73 -4.26
CA ALA A 52 -12.04 5.98 -3.09
C ALA A 52 -12.46 7.46 -2.92
N GLY A 53 -12.01 8.36 -3.81
CA GLY A 53 -12.27 9.80 -3.72
C GLY A 53 -11.51 10.51 -2.59
N MET A 54 -10.42 9.91 -2.10
CA MET A 54 -9.59 10.39 -0.99
C MET A 54 -8.10 10.55 -1.41
N GLY A 55 -7.86 10.90 -2.67
CA GLY A 55 -6.51 11.04 -3.23
C GLY A 55 -5.65 12.09 -2.51
N GLU A 56 -6.28 13.06 -1.85
CA GLU A 56 -5.63 14.05 -1.00
C GLU A 56 -4.92 13.45 0.22
N LEU A 57 -5.22 12.20 0.60
CA LEU A 57 -4.52 11.51 1.69
C LEU A 57 -3.16 10.93 1.25
N ALA A 58 -2.86 10.91 -0.06
CA ALA A 58 -1.61 10.41 -0.61
C ALA A 58 -0.45 11.44 -0.55
N VAL A 59 -0.38 12.24 0.52
CA VAL A 59 0.69 13.22 0.74
C VAL A 59 1.93 12.56 1.31
N GLN A 60 3.07 12.83 0.69
CA GLN A 60 4.38 12.47 1.24
C GLN A 60 4.82 13.60 2.17
N GLU A 61 4.44 13.51 3.44
CA GLU A 61 5.15 14.25 4.50
C GLU A 61 6.50 13.60 4.84
#